data_AF-A0A933NK09-F1
#
_entry.id   AF-A0A933NK09-F1
#
_cell.length_a   1.000
_cell.length_b   1.000
_cell.length_c   1.000
_cell.angle_alpha   90.00
_cell.angle_beta   90.00
_cell.angle_gamma   90.00
#
_symmetry.space_group_name_H-M   'P 1'
#
loop_
_entity.id
_entity.type
_entity.pdbx_description
1 polymer ?
#
loop_
_entity_poly.entity_id
_entity_poly.type
_entity_poly.pdbx_seq_one_letter_code
_entity_poly.pdbx_strand_id
1 'polypeptide(L)'
;MERNLTVTRVLRWVISGLPAMAWLLFVFGYSLLGMRPLVILTPQHGRVGNRLTLFAHVVACAMANDLRVINTALAEYASLFEMASNDPFVRFPPRSSRLAALLRYPLLERLIRTVVHDSASIASMIVLHLRTERVKTLVLGYDLLDLGSPGFLSVLQRSRVVFLRGYRYRDPGSLSRHSDRIRTLLKPVARTEAAIDRILGAARAPGSVLVGVHVRQTDVGAAEERIARYSLKTYGTSVEIKTAFALDEFVGVMRRLVALLAGRAVVFVVTSDVRLQPSDFPGLTVVLGSGDVGEDLYLLARCDYIVGPGSTYSGWAAFHGKVPLYWMTARDVDPSAISLEEFRVPHQWTGFEVRMPDGSWFIY
;
A
#
# COMPACT_ATOMS: atom_id res chain seq x y z
N MET A 1 6.97 22.19 21.13
CA MET A 1 6.88 21.67 19.74
C MET A 1 5.44 21.56 19.22
N GLU A 2 4.41 21.69 20.06
CA GLU A 2 2.98 21.61 19.65
C GLU A 2 2.42 22.89 19.00
N ARG A 3 2.93 24.08 19.35
CA ARG A 3 2.45 25.36 18.79
C ARG A 3 2.65 25.51 17.27
N ASN A 4 3.68 24.88 16.70
CA ASN A 4 3.95 24.93 15.25
C ASN A 4 2.97 24.04 14.45
N LEU A 5 2.48 22.94 15.03
CA LEU A 5 1.51 22.05 14.37
C LEU A 5 0.15 22.72 14.18
N THR A 6 -0.27 23.58 15.11
CA THR A 6 -1.57 24.26 15.04
C THR A 6 -1.60 25.34 13.95
N VAL A 7 -0.53 26.14 13.83
CA VAL A 7 -0.42 27.18 12.80
C VAL A 7 -0.36 26.57 11.41
N THR A 8 0.43 25.52 11.19
CA THR A 8 0.49 24.82 9.89
C THR A 8 -0.85 24.19 9.52
N ARG A 9 -1.60 23.63 10.47
CA ARG A 9 -2.95 23.08 10.22
C ARG A 9 -3.95 24.15 9.84
N VAL A 10 -3.98 25.28 10.55
CA VAL A 10 -4.88 26.40 10.25
C VAL A 10 -4.57 27.00 8.88
N LEU A 11 -3.29 27.23 8.57
CA LEU A 11 -2.87 27.76 7.28
C LEU A 11 -3.25 26.82 6.13
N ARG A 12 -3.03 25.51 6.30
CA ARG A 12 -3.46 24.49 5.32
C ARG A 12 -4.97 24.47 5.11
N TRP A 13 -5.75 24.63 6.18
CA TRP A 13 -7.20 24.67 6.11
C TRP A 13 -7.69 25.90 5.33
N VAL A 14 -7.10 27.08 5.60
CA VAL A 14 -7.41 28.33 4.88
C VAL A 14 -7.05 28.21 3.39
N ILE A 15 -5.85 27.71 3.07
CA ILE A 15 -5.40 27.54 1.68
C ILE A 15 -6.26 26.51 0.92
N SER A 16 -6.79 25.50 1.62
CA SER A 16 -7.56 24.41 0.99
C SER A 16 -9.07 24.67 0.92
N GLY A 17 -9.58 25.73 1.56
CA GLY A 17 -11.02 26.06 1.59
C GLY A 17 -11.60 26.42 0.22
N LEU A 18 -10.97 27.34 -0.52
CA LEU A 18 -11.38 27.69 -1.89
C LEU A 18 -11.29 26.49 -2.85
N PRO A 19 -10.18 25.73 -2.89
CA PRO A 19 -10.12 24.48 -3.64
C PRO A 19 -11.17 23.45 -3.23
N ALA A 20 -11.58 23.38 -1.95
CA ALA A 20 -12.66 22.50 -1.52
C ALA A 20 -14.01 22.91 -2.12
N MET A 21 -14.29 24.20 -2.26
CA MET A 21 -15.47 24.67 -2.99
C MET A 21 -15.41 24.29 -4.47
N ALA A 22 -14.24 24.39 -5.10
CA ALA A 22 -14.05 23.92 -6.47
C ALA A 22 -14.31 22.40 -6.61
N TRP A 23 -13.89 21.60 -5.62
CA TRP A 23 -14.27 20.19 -5.54
C TRP A 23 -15.78 19.98 -5.46
N LEU A 24 -16.49 20.73 -4.60
CA LEU A 24 -17.94 20.63 -4.48
C LEU A 24 -18.64 20.96 -5.79
N LEU A 25 -18.27 22.08 -6.43
CA LEU A 25 -18.79 22.47 -7.74
C LEU A 25 -18.53 21.38 -8.77
N PHE A 26 -17.31 20.83 -8.80
CA PHE A 26 -16.94 19.74 -9.69
C PHE A 26 -17.79 18.48 -9.46
N VAL A 27 -17.90 17.98 -8.22
CA VAL A 27 -18.62 16.71 -7.97
C VAL A 27 -20.12 16.85 -8.17
N PHE A 28 -20.71 17.97 -7.77
CA PHE A 28 -22.14 18.20 -8.01
C PHE A 28 -22.41 18.39 -9.50
N GLY A 29 -21.61 19.18 -10.21
CA GLY A 29 -21.69 19.31 -11.67
C GLY A 29 -21.53 17.96 -12.38
N TYR A 30 -20.48 17.19 -12.04
CA TYR A 30 -20.24 15.85 -12.60
C TYR A 30 -21.44 14.93 -12.38
N SER A 31 -22.05 14.99 -11.19
CA SER A 31 -23.21 14.15 -10.85
C SER A 31 -24.44 14.43 -11.71
N LEU A 32 -24.56 15.63 -12.30
CA LEU A 32 -25.69 16.04 -13.13
C LEU A 32 -25.50 15.66 -14.61
N LEU A 33 -24.26 15.56 -15.09
CA LEU A 33 -23.93 15.38 -16.52
C LEU A 33 -24.13 13.94 -17.06
N GLY A 34 -24.78 13.05 -16.30
CA GLY A 34 -25.06 11.67 -16.76
C GLY A 34 -23.81 10.83 -17.06
N MET A 35 -22.65 11.23 -16.52
CA MET A 35 -21.36 10.58 -16.77
C MET A 35 -21.25 9.22 -16.07
N ARG A 36 -20.26 8.42 -16.48
CA ARG A 36 -19.85 7.19 -15.78
C ARG A 36 -19.66 7.45 -14.29
N PRO A 37 -20.08 6.56 -13.37
CA PRO A 37 -19.93 6.78 -11.94
C PRO A 37 -18.47 7.05 -11.57
N LEU A 38 -18.29 7.95 -10.61
CA LEU A 38 -16.97 8.40 -10.16
C LEU A 38 -16.76 8.03 -8.70
N VAL A 39 -15.67 7.31 -8.43
CA VAL A 39 -15.19 7.02 -7.10
C VAL A 39 -14.01 7.94 -6.76
N ILE A 40 -14.06 8.59 -5.61
CA ILE A 40 -12.98 9.48 -5.14
C ILE A 40 -12.42 8.94 -3.84
N LEU A 41 -11.17 8.49 -3.86
CA LEU A 41 -10.46 8.03 -2.67
C LEU A 41 -9.89 9.23 -1.94
N THR A 42 -10.34 9.41 -0.71
CA THR A 42 -9.87 10.51 0.15
C THR A 42 -9.08 9.97 1.33
N PRO A 43 -8.16 10.78 1.87
CA PRO A 43 -7.16 10.32 2.81
C PRO A 43 -7.79 10.08 4.18
N GLN A 44 -7.37 9.00 4.83
CA GLN A 44 -7.72 8.81 6.24
C GLN A 44 -6.71 7.95 6.99
N HIS A 45 -6.11 6.92 6.37
CA HIS A 45 -5.25 5.96 7.08
C HIS A 45 -4.11 5.38 6.21
N GLY A 46 -3.01 5.00 6.87
CA GLY A 46 -1.97 4.14 6.32
C GLY A 46 -0.85 4.83 5.52
N ARG A 47 0.23 4.08 5.35
CA ARG A 47 1.41 4.42 4.52
C ARG A 47 1.24 3.86 3.10
N VAL A 48 2.29 3.90 2.28
CA VAL A 48 2.26 3.54 0.86
C VAL A 48 1.61 2.18 0.57
N GLY A 49 1.93 1.12 1.31
CA GLY A 49 1.39 -0.23 1.09
C GLY A 49 -0.12 -0.29 1.25
N ASN A 50 -0.66 0.35 2.28
CA ASN A 50 -2.11 0.45 2.49
C ASN A 50 -2.79 1.21 1.34
N ARG A 51 -2.21 2.34 0.92
CA ARG A 51 -2.80 3.17 -0.12
C ARG A 51 -2.78 2.49 -1.49
N LEU A 52 -1.72 1.74 -1.80
CA LEU A 52 -1.62 0.94 -3.01
C LEU A 52 -2.60 -0.23 -3.01
N THR A 53 -2.72 -0.94 -1.89
CA THR A 53 -3.70 -2.01 -1.69
C THR A 53 -5.12 -1.52 -1.99
N LEU A 54 -5.54 -0.45 -1.32
CA LEU A 54 -6.86 0.14 -1.52
C LEU A 54 -7.05 0.56 -2.98
N PHE A 55 -6.05 1.22 -3.57
CA PHE A 55 -6.17 1.69 -4.93
C PHE A 55 -6.30 0.55 -5.94
N ALA A 56 -5.55 -0.54 -5.76
CA ALA A 56 -5.62 -1.71 -6.62
C ALA A 56 -7.02 -2.32 -6.65
N HIS A 57 -7.67 -2.50 -5.49
CA HIS A 57 -9.06 -3.01 -5.46
C HIS A 57 -10.05 -2.07 -6.13
N VAL A 58 -9.94 -0.78 -5.85
CA VAL A 58 -10.87 0.21 -6.41
C VAL A 58 -10.70 0.31 -7.92
N VAL A 59 -9.46 0.30 -8.42
CA VAL A 59 -9.17 0.26 -9.86
C VAL A 59 -9.66 -1.05 -10.48
N ALA A 60 -9.49 -2.18 -9.81
CA ALA A 60 -9.99 -3.46 -10.30
C ALA A 60 -11.52 -3.45 -10.45
N CYS A 61 -12.23 -2.96 -9.43
CA CYS A 61 -13.68 -2.75 -9.47
C CYS A 61 -14.06 -1.78 -10.61
N ALA A 62 -13.28 -0.71 -10.79
CA ALA A 62 -13.49 0.25 -11.87
C ALA A 62 -13.31 -0.36 -13.27
N MET A 63 -12.34 -1.27 -13.44
CA MET A 63 -12.15 -2.02 -14.69
C MET A 63 -13.34 -2.95 -14.97
N ALA A 64 -13.88 -3.59 -13.94
CA ALA A 64 -15.00 -4.53 -14.07
C ALA A 64 -16.36 -3.85 -14.32
N ASN A 65 -16.53 -2.60 -13.86
CA ASN A 65 -17.83 -1.90 -13.86
C ASN A 65 -17.84 -0.58 -14.64
N ASP A 66 -16.81 -0.33 -15.46
CA ASP A 66 -16.65 0.90 -16.26
C ASP A 66 -16.77 2.21 -15.44
N LEU A 67 -16.05 2.26 -14.31
CA LEU A 67 -16.05 3.40 -13.40
C LEU A 67 -14.86 4.33 -13.67
N ARG A 68 -14.96 5.56 -13.18
CA ARG A 68 -13.81 6.47 -13.05
C ARG A 68 -13.35 6.53 -11.60
N VAL A 69 -12.05 6.71 -11.41
CA VAL A 69 -11.44 6.87 -10.08
C VAL A 69 -10.58 8.12 -10.04
N ILE A 70 -10.63 8.83 -8.92
CA ILE A 70 -9.66 9.84 -8.51
C ILE A 70 -9.07 9.37 -7.19
N ASN A 71 -7.75 9.34 -7.05
CA ASN A 71 -7.10 8.91 -5.81
C ASN A 71 -6.21 10.01 -5.23
N THR A 72 -6.82 10.97 -4.55
CA THR A 72 -6.07 12.04 -3.88
C THR A 72 -5.31 11.52 -2.65
N ALA A 73 -5.71 10.37 -2.09
CA ALA A 73 -4.98 9.73 -1.00
C ALA A 73 -3.57 9.25 -1.42
N LEU A 74 -3.38 8.80 -2.67
CA LEU A 74 -2.07 8.38 -3.20
C LEU A 74 -1.21 9.55 -3.69
N ALA A 75 -1.70 10.79 -3.64
CA ALA A 75 -1.01 11.95 -4.21
C ALA A 75 0.44 12.10 -3.70
N GLU A 76 0.69 11.87 -2.40
CA GLU A 76 2.02 11.90 -1.78
C GLU A 76 3.04 10.94 -2.43
N TYR A 77 2.58 9.80 -2.92
CA TYR A 77 3.40 8.75 -3.53
C TYR A 77 3.29 8.73 -5.06
N ALA A 78 2.52 9.64 -5.66
CA ALA A 78 2.20 9.61 -7.08
C ALA A 78 3.42 9.78 -7.99
N SER A 79 4.46 10.48 -7.53
CA SER A 79 5.72 10.65 -8.24
C SER A 79 6.54 9.37 -8.35
N LEU A 80 6.15 8.30 -7.63
CA LEU A 80 6.74 6.97 -7.76
C LEU A 80 6.24 6.24 -9.02
N PHE A 81 5.05 6.56 -9.54
CA PHE A 81 4.39 5.77 -10.60
C PHE A 81 4.30 6.54 -11.92
N GLU A 82 4.57 5.87 -13.02
CA GLU A 82 4.49 6.47 -14.37
C GLU A 82 3.10 7.06 -14.61
N MET A 83 2.03 6.32 -14.27
CA MET A 83 0.64 6.74 -14.49
C MET A 83 0.23 8.02 -13.74
N ALA A 84 0.92 8.37 -12.65
CA ALA A 84 0.48 9.36 -11.68
C ALA A 84 1.47 10.53 -11.50
N SER A 85 2.70 10.37 -11.99
CA SER A 85 3.75 11.39 -11.94
C SER A 85 3.31 12.74 -12.54
N ASN A 86 2.51 12.72 -13.61
CA ASN A 86 2.03 13.91 -14.32
C ASN A 86 0.56 14.27 -14.02
N ASP A 87 -0.02 13.70 -12.96
CA ASP A 87 -1.41 13.94 -12.57
C ASP A 87 -1.56 14.13 -11.06
N PRO A 88 -1.93 15.33 -10.57
CA PRO A 88 -2.10 15.54 -9.14
C PRO A 88 -3.34 14.83 -8.58
N PHE A 89 -4.27 14.42 -9.45
CA PHE A 89 -5.52 13.76 -9.07
C PHE A 89 -5.43 12.23 -9.07
N VAL A 90 -4.34 11.66 -9.62
CA VAL A 90 -4.10 10.21 -9.73
C VAL A 90 -5.34 9.49 -10.28
N ARG A 91 -5.67 9.78 -11.54
CA ARG A 91 -6.92 9.32 -12.16
C ARG A 91 -6.82 7.93 -12.76
N PHE A 92 -7.93 7.20 -12.71
CA PHE A 92 -8.17 6.02 -13.53
C PHE A 92 -9.45 6.22 -14.37
N PRO A 93 -9.41 5.96 -15.69
CA PRO A 93 -8.23 5.65 -16.51
C PRO A 93 -7.17 6.78 -16.48
N PRO A 94 -5.87 6.46 -16.64
CA PRO A 94 -4.79 7.45 -16.60
C PRO A 94 -4.97 8.58 -17.59
N ARG A 95 -4.65 9.80 -17.18
CA ARG A 95 -4.70 11.00 -18.02
C ARG A 95 -3.65 12.02 -17.57
N SER A 96 -3.00 12.67 -18.52
CA SER A 96 -2.16 13.83 -18.20
C SER A 96 -3.02 14.98 -17.67
N SER A 97 -2.52 15.67 -16.65
CA SER A 97 -3.16 16.88 -16.15
C SER A 97 -2.73 18.09 -16.96
N ARG A 98 -3.60 19.11 -17.05
CA ARG A 98 -3.19 20.44 -17.52
C ARG A 98 -2.13 21.07 -16.62
N LEU A 99 -2.01 20.58 -15.38
CA LEU A 99 -0.99 21.00 -14.42
C LEU A 99 0.33 20.21 -14.56
N ALA A 100 0.46 19.28 -15.52
CA ALA A 100 1.63 18.42 -15.63
C ALA A 100 2.96 19.20 -15.72
N ALA A 101 2.97 20.31 -16.45
CA ALA A 101 4.16 21.17 -16.55
C ALA A 101 4.59 21.74 -15.19
N LEU A 102 3.63 22.07 -14.33
CA LEU A 102 3.87 22.61 -12.98
C LEU A 102 4.42 21.54 -12.03
N LEU A 103 4.05 20.27 -12.22
CA LEU A 103 4.53 19.15 -11.41
C LEU A 103 6.01 18.81 -11.64
N ARG A 104 6.66 19.42 -12.65
CA ARG A 104 8.11 19.27 -12.86
C ARG A 104 8.95 19.99 -11.80
N TYR A 105 8.35 20.91 -11.04
CA TYR A 105 9.01 21.69 -10.01
C TYR A 105 8.69 21.12 -8.61
N PRO A 106 9.66 20.56 -7.88
CA PRO A 106 9.40 19.78 -6.66
C PRO A 106 8.59 20.51 -5.57
N LEU A 107 8.87 21.81 -5.35
CA LEU A 107 8.13 22.61 -4.36
C LEU A 107 6.66 22.82 -4.76
N LEU A 108 6.43 23.11 -6.04
CA LEU A 108 5.10 23.33 -6.59
C LEU A 108 4.33 22.03 -6.69
N GLU A 109 4.97 20.93 -7.07
CA GLU A 109 4.41 19.58 -7.02
C GLU A 109 3.89 19.26 -5.62
N ARG A 110 4.75 19.43 -4.61
CA ARG A 110 4.38 19.17 -3.21
C ARG A 110 3.20 20.03 -2.77
N LEU A 111 3.20 21.32 -3.13
CA LEU A 111 2.11 22.23 -2.82
C LEU A 111 0.80 21.80 -3.50
N ILE A 112 0.80 21.60 -4.82
CA ILE A 112 -0.38 21.20 -5.60
C ILE A 112 -0.96 19.89 -5.05
N ARG A 113 -0.11 18.88 -4.83
CA ARG A 113 -0.55 17.58 -4.32
C ARG A 113 -1.13 17.69 -2.91
N THR A 114 -0.53 18.52 -2.05
CA THR A 114 -1.07 18.81 -0.69
C THR A 114 -2.43 19.49 -0.78
N VAL A 115 -2.56 20.52 -1.62
CA VAL A 115 -3.83 21.25 -1.80
C VAL A 115 -4.92 20.33 -2.35
N VAL A 116 -4.62 19.54 -3.39
CA VAL A 116 -5.57 18.58 -3.97
C VAL A 116 -6.02 17.54 -2.94
N HIS A 117 -5.07 17.03 -2.15
CA HIS A 117 -5.31 16.06 -1.08
C HIS A 117 -6.21 16.63 0.04
N ASP A 118 -5.81 17.76 0.63
CA ASP A 118 -6.49 18.38 1.76
C ASP A 118 -7.89 18.87 1.35
N SER A 119 -8.01 19.51 0.18
CA SER A 119 -9.29 20.03 -0.31
C SER A 119 -10.30 18.93 -0.67
N ALA A 120 -9.86 17.81 -1.25
CA ALA A 120 -10.73 16.66 -1.48
C ALA A 120 -11.22 16.05 -0.15
N SER A 121 -10.34 16.00 0.86
CA SER A 121 -10.72 15.56 2.21
C SER A 121 -11.78 16.47 2.82
N ILE A 122 -11.59 17.80 2.77
CA ILE A 122 -12.58 18.77 3.25
C ILE A 122 -13.91 18.62 2.49
N ALA A 123 -13.89 18.54 1.16
CA ALA A 123 -15.09 18.37 0.35
C ALA A 123 -15.86 17.10 0.74
N SER A 124 -15.17 15.97 0.93
CA SER A 124 -15.82 14.72 1.35
C SER A 124 -16.46 14.82 2.74
N MET A 125 -15.87 15.60 3.65
CA MET A 125 -16.44 15.86 4.98
C MET A 125 -17.69 16.75 4.88
N ILE A 126 -17.69 17.75 3.99
CA ILE A 126 -18.88 18.58 3.75
C ILE A 126 -19.99 17.70 3.16
N VAL A 127 -19.71 16.93 2.11
CA VAL A 127 -20.67 16.01 1.46
C VAL A 127 -21.28 15.02 2.45
N LEU A 128 -20.49 14.52 3.40
CA LEU A 128 -20.97 13.62 4.46
C LEU A 128 -22.16 14.23 5.23
N HIS A 129 -22.21 15.54 5.39
CA HIS A 129 -23.28 16.26 6.10
C HIS A 129 -24.41 16.75 5.19
N LEU A 130 -24.21 16.83 3.87
CA LEU A 130 -25.18 17.38 2.91
C LEU A 130 -26.34 16.43 2.55
N ARG A 131 -26.33 15.17 3.02
CA ARG A 131 -27.39 14.15 2.82
C ARG A 131 -27.93 14.05 1.37
N THR A 132 -27.07 14.20 0.36
CA THR A 132 -27.51 14.15 -1.04
C THR A 132 -27.55 12.72 -1.57
N GLU A 133 -28.45 12.42 -2.50
CA GLU A 133 -28.52 11.09 -3.11
C GLU A 133 -27.50 10.88 -4.23
N ARG A 134 -27.15 11.92 -4.99
CA ARG A 134 -26.29 11.82 -6.16
C ARG A 134 -24.79 11.86 -5.83
N VAL A 135 -24.43 12.50 -4.72
CA VAL A 135 -23.05 12.60 -4.23
C VAL A 135 -23.01 12.13 -2.78
N LYS A 136 -22.26 11.07 -2.50
CA LYS A 136 -22.20 10.48 -1.16
C LYS A 136 -20.77 10.34 -0.66
N THR A 137 -20.62 10.35 0.66
CA THR A 137 -19.40 9.93 1.33
C THR A 137 -19.69 8.67 2.12
N LEU A 138 -18.96 7.60 1.82
CA LEU A 138 -18.96 6.38 2.62
C LEU A 138 -17.75 6.41 3.54
N VAL A 139 -17.98 6.18 4.83
CA VAL A 139 -16.93 6.10 5.85
C VAL A 139 -16.95 4.69 6.42
N LEU A 140 -15.83 3.99 6.28
CA LEU A 140 -15.62 2.71 6.92
C LEU A 140 -14.55 2.86 8.00
N GLY A 141 -14.87 2.39 9.20
CA GLY A 141 -13.89 2.18 10.27
C GLY A 141 -13.15 0.87 10.05
N TYR A 142 -13.48 -0.12 10.87
CA TYR A 142 -12.90 -1.47 10.81
C TYR A 142 -13.75 -2.47 10.01
N ASP A 143 -14.90 -2.08 9.45
CA ASP A 143 -15.72 -3.02 8.68
C ASP A 143 -15.15 -3.25 7.28
N LEU A 144 -15.31 -4.46 6.77
CA LEU A 144 -14.97 -4.83 5.41
C LEU A 144 -16.16 -4.55 4.49
N LEU A 145 -15.93 -3.82 3.40
CA LEU A 145 -16.92 -3.63 2.34
C LEU A 145 -16.42 -4.27 1.04
N ASP A 146 -17.23 -5.16 0.50
CA ASP A 146 -17.03 -5.71 -0.84
C ASP A 146 -17.56 -4.75 -1.92
N LEU A 147 -16.63 -4.19 -2.70
CA LEU A 147 -16.92 -3.29 -3.82
C LEU A 147 -17.54 -4.04 -5.01
N GLY A 148 -17.41 -5.37 -5.08
CA GLY A 148 -18.09 -6.20 -6.07
C GLY A 148 -19.55 -6.53 -5.69
N SER A 149 -19.96 -6.23 -4.45
CA SER A 149 -21.29 -6.60 -3.96
C SER A 149 -22.42 -5.86 -4.70
N PRO A 150 -23.57 -6.52 -4.96
CA PRO A 150 -24.72 -5.87 -5.56
C PRO A 150 -25.19 -4.62 -4.79
N GLY A 151 -25.04 -4.63 -3.46
CA GLY A 151 -25.36 -3.49 -2.60
C GLY A 151 -24.50 -2.26 -2.90
N PHE A 152 -23.18 -2.43 -3.00
CA PHE A 152 -22.29 -1.33 -3.33
C PHE A 152 -22.48 -0.83 -4.78
N LEU A 153 -22.64 -1.75 -5.73
CA LEU A 153 -22.90 -1.37 -7.13
C LEU A 153 -24.20 -0.59 -7.28
N SER A 154 -25.25 -0.95 -6.53
CA SER A 154 -26.49 -0.17 -6.45
C SER A 154 -26.27 1.24 -5.89
N VAL A 155 -25.40 1.38 -4.87
CA VAL A 155 -25.00 2.70 -4.37
C VAL A 155 -24.31 3.53 -5.44
N LEU A 156 -23.41 2.94 -6.25
CA LEU A 156 -22.75 3.65 -7.37
C LEU A 156 -23.70 4.00 -8.52
N GLN A 157 -24.70 3.17 -8.78
CA GLN A 157 -25.70 3.46 -9.82
C GLN A 157 -26.59 4.63 -9.42
N ARG A 158 -27.04 4.67 -8.15
CA ARG A 158 -27.85 5.76 -7.58
C ARG A 158 -27.02 7.02 -7.39
N SER A 159 -25.85 6.86 -6.79
CA SER A 159 -24.93 7.94 -6.44
C SER A 159 -23.88 8.06 -7.54
N ARG A 160 -24.04 9.04 -8.42
CA ARG A 160 -23.12 9.27 -9.55
C ARG A 160 -21.69 9.58 -9.11
N VAL A 161 -21.51 10.11 -7.90
CA VAL A 161 -20.20 10.34 -7.29
C VAL A 161 -20.18 9.79 -5.87
N VAL A 162 -19.16 9.01 -5.54
CA VAL A 162 -18.97 8.44 -4.20
C VAL A 162 -17.55 8.71 -3.71
N PHE A 163 -17.43 9.44 -2.61
CA PHE A 163 -16.21 9.53 -1.84
C PHE A 163 -16.07 8.29 -0.96
N LEU A 164 -14.91 7.63 -1.01
CA LEU A 164 -14.56 6.57 -0.07
C LEU A 164 -13.56 7.13 0.94
N ARG A 165 -13.94 6.96 2.21
CA ARG A 165 -13.15 7.27 3.41
C ARG A 165 -12.99 5.97 4.19
N GLY A 166 -11.75 5.60 4.51
CA GLY A 166 -11.42 4.33 5.17
C GLY A 166 -10.51 3.44 4.32
N TYR A 167 -10.13 2.28 4.87
CA TYR A 167 -9.14 1.39 4.29
C TYR A 167 -9.69 0.05 3.77
N ARG A 168 -10.72 -0.50 4.41
CA ARG A 168 -11.19 -1.89 4.21
C ARG A 168 -12.24 -2.03 3.08
N TYR A 169 -11.99 -1.36 1.96
CA TYR A 169 -12.71 -1.60 0.71
C TYR A 169 -11.97 -2.67 -0.10
N ARG A 170 -12.64 -3.76 -0.47
CA ARG A 170 -12.04 -4.89 -1.19
C ARG A 170 -12.89 -5.32 -2.37
N ASP A 171 -12.21 -5.82 -3.41
CA ASP A 171 -12.80 -6.57 -4.52
C ASP A 171 -11.77 -7.63 -4.95
N PRO A 172 -11.66 -8.76 -4.21
CA PRO A 172 -10.66 -9.77 -4.49
C PRO A 172 -10.89 -10.42 -5.86
N GLY A 173 -12.15 -10.60 -6.25
CA GLY A 173 -12.55 -11.20 -7.51
C GLY A 173 -12.08 -10.37 -8.71
N SER A 174 -12.39 -9.06 -8.74
CA SER A 174 -11.90 -8.20 -9.83
C SER A 174 -10.39 -7.99 -9.75
N LEU A 175 -9.81 -7.90 -8.56
CA LEU A 175 -8.35 -7.72 -8.42
C LEU A 175 -7.60 -8.91 -9.02
N SER A 176 -8.05 -10.13 -8.74
CA SER A 176 -7.47 -11.34 -9.33
C SER A 176 -7.53 -11.31 -10.86
N ARG A 177 -8.72 -11.01 -11.42
CA ARG A 177 -8.95 -10.91 -12.88
C ARG A 177 -8.12 -9.82 -13.57
N HIS A 178 -7.78 -8.74 -12.87
CA HIS A 178 -7.09 -7.58 -13.44
C HIS A 178 -5.66 -7.37 -12.92
N SER A 179 -5.11 -8.35 -12.21
CA SER A 179 -3.83 -8.21 -11.49
C SER A 179 -2.67 -7.77 -12.39
N ASP A 180 -2.50 -8.35 -13.58
CA ASP A 180 -1.43 -7.97 -14.51
C ASP A 180 -1.57 -6.54 -15.05
N ARG A 181 -2.80 -6.09 -15.32
CA ARG A 181 -3.05 -4.71 -15.73
C ARG A 181 -2.76 -3.73 -14.59
N ILE A 182 -3.05 -4.11 -13.35
CA ILE A 182 -2.79 -3.29 -12.16
C ILE A 182 -1.29 -3.18 -11.89
N ARG A 183 -0.53 -4.27 -12.02
CA ARG A 183 0.95 -4.26 -11.96
C ARG A 183 1.52 -3.30 -12.99
N THR A 184 1.08 -3.43 -14.25
CA THR A 184 1.52 -2.55 -15.35
C THR A 184 1.17 -1.08 -15.06
N LEU A 185 -0.03 -0.83 -14.55
CA LEU A 185 -0.51 0.51 -14.24
C LEU A 185 0.30 1.16 -13.11
N LEU A 186 0.67 0.40 -12.09
CA LEU A 186 1.41 0.86 -10.91
C LEU A 186 2.90 0.51 -10.98
N LYS A 187 3.45 0.52 -12.20
CA LYS A 187 4.88 0.39 -12.45
C LYS A 187 5.62 1.62 -11.92
N PRO A 188 6.79 1.45 -11.26
CA PRO A 188 7.59 2.57 -10.82
C PRO A 188 8.18 3.34 -12.02
N VAL A 189 8.49 4.62 -11.81
CA VAL A 189 9.15 5.46 -12.81
C VAL A 189 10.58 4.97 -13.11
N ALA A 190 11.07 5.23 -14.33
CA ALA A 190 12.39 4.80 -14.80
C ALA A 190 13.56 5.17 -13.87
N ARG A 191 13.51 6.32 -13.18
CA ARG A 191 14.56 6.69 -12.20
C ARG A 191 14.65 5.71 -11.03
N THR A 192 13.50 5.22 -10.56
CA THR A 192 13.39 4.27 -9.45
C THR A 192 13.85 2.90 -9.93
N GLU A 193 13.49 2.49 -11.15
CA GLU A 193 14.02 1.25 -11.75
C GLU A 193 15.55 1.28 -11.87
N ALA A 194 16.12 2.39 -12.37
CA ALA A 194 17.57 2.54 -12.47
C ALA A 194 18.28 2.55 -11.11
N ALA A 195 17.64 3.06 -10.05
CA ALA A 195 18.18 2.97 -8.69
C ALA A 195 18.19 1.52 -8.17
N ILE A 196 17.10 0.79 -8.38
CA ILE A 196 16.97 -0.62 -8.02
C ILE A 196 17.99 -1.48 -8.77
N ASP A 197 18.14 -1.27 -10.09
CA ASP A 197 19.07 -2.05 -10.90
C ASP A 197 20.53 -1.83 -10.47
N ARG A 198 20.89 -0.63 -9.99
CA ARG A 198 22.22 -0.37 -9.40
C ARG A 198 22.46 -1.17 -8.13
N ILE A 199 21.47 -1.22 -7.23
CA ILE A 199 21.57 -1.99 -5.98
C ILE A 199 21.66 -3.48 -6.28
N LEU A 200 20.80 -3.98 -7.17
CA LEU A 200 20.77 -5.39 -7.55
C LEU A 200 21.99 -5.82 -8.36
N GLY A 201 22.55 -4.93 -9.18
CA GLY A 201 23.80 -5.20 -9.92
C GLY A 201 24.97 -5.51 -8.98
N ALA A 202 25.02 -4.87 -7.81
CA ALA A 202 26.00 -5.21 -6.78
C ALA A 202 25.71 -6.53 -6.05
N ALA A 203 24.45 -6.98 -6.05
CA ALA A 203 23.97 -8.15 -5.30
C ALA A 203 23.98 -9.46 -6.12
N ARG A 204 23.86 -9.38 -7.45
CA ARG A 204 23.49 -10.53 -8.29
C ARG A 204 24.70 -11.15 -9.01
N ALA A 205 25.38 -12.06 -8.34
CA ALA A 205 26.29 -12.99 -9.00
C ALA A 205 25.50 -14.07 -9.77
N PRO A 206 26.02 -14.63 -10.89
CA PRO A 206 25.36 -15.74 -11.58
C PRO A 206 25.05 -16.90 -10.62
N GLY A 207 23.78 -17.33 -10.58
CA GLY A 207 23.33 -18.42 -9.71
C GLY A 207 23.03 -18.03 -8.26
N SER A 208 23.14 -16.75 -7.88
CA SER A 208 22.70 -16.31 -6.55
C SER A 208 21.18 -16.27 -6.43
N VAL A 209 20.69 -16.55 -5.22
CA VAL A 209 19.28 -16.37 -4.82
C VAL A 209 19.18 -15.12 -3.97
N LEU A 210 18.34 -14.19 -4.40
CA LEU A 210 18.07 -12.94 -3.70
C LEU A 210 16.89 -13.12 -2.76
N VAL A 211 17.10 -12.92 -1.47
CA VAL A 211 16.05 -12.95 -0.45
C VAL A 211 15.85 -11.52 0.07
N GLY A 212 14.71 -10.92 -0.27
CA GLY A 212 14.31 -9.62 0.25
C GLY A 212 13.89 -9.72 1.71
N VAL A 213 14.49 -8.92 2.60
CA VAL A 213 14.16 -8.88 4.03
C VAL A 213 13.58 -7.52 4.36
N HIS A 214 12.29 -7.49 4.67
CA HIS A 214 11.61 -6.28 5.11
C HIS A 214 11.67 -6.17 6.64
N VAL A 215 12.64 -5.40 7.13
CA VAL A 215 12.78 -5.06 8.56
C VAL A 215 11.91 -3.85 8.85
N ARG A 216 11.10 -3.91 9.91
CA ARG A 216 10.24 -2.81 10.35
C ARG A 216 10.35 -2.65 11.86
N GLN A 217 10.89 -1.53 12.30
CA GLN A 217 11.22 -1.24 13.70
C GLN A 217 10.67 0.11 14.20
N THR A 218 10.26 1.05 13.33
CA THR A 218 9.79 2.39 13.77
C THR A 218 8.38 2.41 14.34
N ASP A 219 7.54 1.45 13.98
CA ASP A 219 6.19 1.32 14.55
C ASP A 219 6.20 0.52 15.87
N VAL A 220 7.38 0.26 16.43
CA VAL A 220 7.57 -0.38 17.74
C VAL A 220 7.53 0.71 18.81
N GLY A 221 6.33 1.28 19.01
CA GLY A 221 5.99 2.02 20.23
C GLY A 221 6.05 1.09 21.45
N ALA A 222 6.06 1.66 22.67
CA ALA A 222 6.25 0.99 23.96
C ALA A 222 5.83 -0.50 24.02
N ALA A 223 6.66 -1.32 24.66
CA ALA A 223 6.64 -2.78 24.88
C ALA A 223 5.28 -3.55 24.87
N GLU A 224 4.14 -2.91 25.03
CA GLU A 224 2.80 -3.50 25.03
C GLU A 224 2.19 -3.67 23.62
N GLU A 225 2.70 -2.99 22.58
CA GLU A 225 2.20 -3.10 21.19
C GLU A 225 2.86 -4.22 20.34
N ARG A 226 3.66 -5.12 20.96
CA ARG A 226 4.43 -6.15 20.22
C ARG A 226 3.57 -7.27 19.61
N ILE A 227 2.35 -7.47 20.12
CA ILE A 227 1.41 -8.48 19.65
C ILE A 227 0.10 -7.78 19.29
N ALA A 228 -0.17 -7.64 17.99
CA ALA A 228 -1.48 -7.24 17.54
C ALA A 228 -2.42 -8.44 17.69
N ARG A 229 -3.40 -8.36 18.60
CA ARG A 229 -4.49 -9.33 18.64
C ARG A 229 -5.51 -8.98 17.57
N TYR A 230 -5.62 -9.84 16.57
CA TYR A 230 -6.68 -9.77 15.58
C TYR A 230 -7.82 -10.67 16.03
N SER A 231 -8.93 -10.07 16.48
CA SER A 231 -10.13 -10.81 16.85
C SER A 231 -11.04 -11.01 15.64
N LEU A 232 -11.35 -12.27 15.30
CA LEU A 232 -12.30 -12.63 14.25
C LEU A 232 -13.72 -12.63 14.83
N LYS A 233 -14.49 -11.56 14.63
CA LYS A 233 -15.95 -11.64 14.82
C LYS A 233 -16.59 -12.69 13.90
N THR A 234 -15.98 -12.94 12.73
CA THR A 234 -16.52 -13.84 11.69
C THR A 234 -16.26 -15.33 11.95
N TYR A 235 -15.26 -15.68 12.78
CA TYR A 235 -14.89 -17.08 13.05
C TYR A 235 -14.84 -17.43 14.55
N GLY A 236 -15.26 -16.52 15.44
CA GLY A 236 -15.32 -16.77 16.89
C GLY A 236 -13.96 -17.01 17.56
N THR A 237 -12.84 -16.70 16.90
CA THR A 237 -11.47 -16.92 17.42
C THR A 237 -10.65 -15.63 17.35
N SER A 238 -9.74 -15.43 18.31
CA SER A 238 -8.76 -14.35 18.25
C SER A 238 -7.38 -14.91 17.94
N VAL A 239 -6.71 -14.34 16.94
CA VAL A 239 -5.35 -14.71 16.54
C VAL A 239 -4.40 -13.62 17.00
N GLU A 240 -3.38 -14.01 17.77
CA GLU A 240 -2.31 -13.13 18.17
C GLU A 240 -1.23 -13.11 17.09
N ILE A 241 -0.99 -11.94 16.50
CA ILE A 241 0.00 -11.78 15.44
C ILE A 241 1.04 -10.81 15.94
N LYS A 242 2.26 -11.33 16.14
CA LYS A 242 3.42 -10.50 16.41
C LYS A 242 3.72 -9.68 15.16
N THR A 243 3.66 -8.36 15.28
CA THR A 243 3.86 -7.41 14.18
C THR A 243 5.19 -6.67 14.29
N ALA A 244 5.90 -6.84 15.40
CA ALA A 244 7.18 -6.23 15.71
C ALA A 244 8.20 -7.32 16.06
N PHE A 245 9.34 -7.32 15.40
CA PHE A 245 10.40 -8.31 15.59
C PHE A 245 11.73 -7.60 15.89
N ALA A 246 12.50 -8.16 16.81
CA ALA A 246 13.86 -7.73 17.06
C ALA A 246 14.78 -8.18 15.90
N LEU A 247 15.91 -7.49 15.74
CA LEU A 247 16.79 -7.72 14.59
C LEU A 247 17.40 -9.14 14.59
N ASP A 248 17.72 -9.66 15.77
CA ASP A 248 18.21 -11.01 15.98
C ASP A 248 17.21 -12.09 15.53
N GLU A 249 15.91 -11.85 15.66
CA GLU A 249 14.86 -12.73 15.13
C GLU A 249 14.94 -12.80 13.59
N PHE A 250 15.10 -11.67 12.92
CA PHE A 250 15.34 -11.64 11.46
C PHE A 250 16.61 -12.40 11.10
N VAL A 251 17.71 -12.22 11.84
CA VAL A 251 18.97 -12.95 11.61
C VAL A 251 18.78 -14.46 11.78
N GLY A 252 17.99 -14.90 12.76
CA GLY A 252 17.62 -16.30 12.95
C GLY A 252 16.91 -16.89 11.73
N VAL A 253 15.91 -16.16 11.22
CA VAL A 253 15.20 -16.55 9.98
C VAL A 253 16.13 -16.56 8.77
N MET A 254 17.00 -15.56 8.62
CA MET A 254 17.97 -15.51 7.52
C MET A 254 18.91 -16.72 7.55
N ARG A 255 19.43 -17.11 8.72
CA ARG A 255 20.27 -18.31 8.86
C ARG A 255 19.52 -19.58 8.52
N ARG A 256 18.25 -19.70 8.90
CA ARG A 256 17.40 -20.82 8.49
C ARG A 256 17.25 -20.87 6.96
N LEU A 257 17.03 -19.73 6.31
CA LEU A 257 16.89 -19.68 4.85
C LEU A 257 18.18 -20.07 4.12
N VAL A 258 19.35 -19.73 4.67
CA VAL A 258 20.64 -20.25 4.15
C VAL A 258 20.66 -21.78 4.18
N ALA A 259 20.22 -22.40 5.29
CA ALA A 259 20.15 -23.85 5.40
C ALA A 259 19.12 -24.49 4.46
N LEU A 260 17.94 -23.86 4.29
CA LEU A 260 16.89 -24.34 3.39
C LEU A 260 17.25 -24.20 1.90
N LEU A 261 18.06 -23.21 1.56
CA LEU A 261 18.54 -22.94 0.20
C LEU A 261 19.96 -23.49 -0.02
N ALA A 262 20.33 -24.54 0.75
CA ALA A 262 21.65 -25.15 0.68
C ALA A 262 22.05 -25.48 -0.77
N GLY A 263 23.33 -25.22 -1.09
CA GLY A 263 23.87 -25.36 -2.45
C GLY A 263 23.64 -24.16 -3.37
N ARG A 264 23.02 -23.08 -2.90
CA ARG A 264 22.91 -21.81 -3.62
C ARG A 264 23.59 -20.68 -2.85
N ALA A 265 24.16 -19.73 -3.57
CA ALA A 265 24.68 -18.50 -2.96
C ALA A 265 23.51 -17.59 -2.59
N VAL A 266 23.20 -17.47 -1.29
CA VAL A 266 22.11 -16.62 -0.81
C VAL A 266 22.62 -15.22 -0.52
N VAL A 267 21.99 -14.22 -1.13
CA VAL A 267 22.25 -12.80 -0.87
C VAL A 267 20.98 -12.16 -0.34
N PHE A 268 21.06 -11.55 0.85
CA PHE A 268 19.92 -10.89 1.45
C PHE A 268 19.87 -9.42 1.06
N VAL A 269 18.74 -8.99 0.51
CA VAL A 269 18.47 -7.60 0.18
C VAL A 269 17.61 -7.01 1.28
N VAL A 270 18.21 -6.25 2.20
CA VAL A 270 17.57 -5.82 3.44
C VAL A 270 17.08 -4.39 3.33
N THR A 271 15.77 -4.19 3.46
CA THR A 271 15.12 -2.87 3.54
C THR A 271 14.65 -2.61 4.96
N SER A 272 14.77 -1.38 5.44
CA SER A 272 14.43 -1.03 6.82
C SER A 272 13.93 0.40 6.95
N ASP A 273 13.01 0.61 7.90
CA ASP A 273 12.57 1.94 8.31
C ASP A 273 13.50 2.61 9.35
N VAL A 274 14.53 1.88 9.82
CA VAL A 274 15.64 2.40 10.60
C VAL A 274 16.97 2.23 9.86
N ARG A 275 17.97 3.01 10.25
CA ARG A 275 19.32 2.86 9.70
C ARG A 275 19.97 1.59 10.23
N LEU A 276 20.33 0.69 9.31
CA LEU A 276 21.08 -0.53 9.57
C LEU A 276 22.49 -0.45 8.97
N GLN A 277 23.36 -1.35 9.41
CA GLN A 277 24.71 -1.53 8.90
C GLN A 277 24.96 -3.00 8.55
N PRO A 278 25.85 -3.31 7.59
CA PRO A 278 26.18 -4.71 7.26
C PRO A 278 26.69 -5.52 8.46
N SER A 279 27.36 -4.85 9.42
CA SER A 279 27.85 -5.47 10.66
C SER A 279 26.73 -6.00 11.56
N ASP A 280 25.49 -5.57 11.37
CA ASP A 280 24.34 -6.06 12.12
C ASP A 280 23.94 -7.49 11.73
N PHE A 281 24.52 -8.02 10.64
CA PHE A 281 24.22 -9.33 10.05
C PHE A 281 25.46 -10.22 9.98
N PRO A 282 26.09 -10.58 11.12
CA PRO A 282 27.35 -11.30 11.13
C PRO A 282 27.23 -12.68 10.48
N GLY A 283 28.11 -12.94 9.51
CA GLY A 283 28.19 -14.20 8.78
C GLY A 283 27.18 -14.35 7.63
N LEU A 284 26.45 -13.29 7.28
CA LEU A 284 25.48 -13.29 6.19
C LEU A 284 25.91 -12.32 5.08
N THR A 285 25.68 -12.68 3.82
CA THR A 285 25.90 -11.78 2.69
C THR A 285 24.68 -10.87 2.53
N VAL A 286 24.87 -9.58 2.82
CA VAL A 286 23.79 -8.59 2.86
C VAL A 286 24.09 -7.42 1.93
N VAL A 287 23.06 -6.98 1.21
CA VAL A 287 23.00 -5.70 0.50
C VAL A 287 21.86 -4.89 1.11
N LEU A 288 22.17 -3.69 1.60
CA LEU A 288 21.18 -2.80 2.19
C LEU A 288 20.44 -2.02 1.09
N GLY A 289 19.15 -1.82 1.30
CA GLY A 289 18.32 -0.91 0.52
C GLY A 289 18.77 0.54 0.64
N SER A 290 18.16 1.38 -0.19
CA SER A 290 18.43 2.82 -0.22
C SER A 290 17.92 3.56 1.02
N GLY A 291 16.90 3.01 1.68
CA GLY A 291 16.09 3.71 2.68
C GLY A 291 14.99 4.59 2.08
N ASP A 292 14.93 4.76 0.75
CA ASP A 292 13.79 5.38 0.09
C ASP A 292 12.61 4.39 0.02
N VAL A 293 11.45 4.84 0.51
CA VAL A 293 10.25 4.02 0.65
C VAL A 293 9.76 3.43 -0.69
N GLY A 294 9.96 4.14 -1.81
CA GLY A 294 9.57 3.66 -3.12
C GLY A 294 10.59 2.71 -3.72
N GLU A 295 11.88 3.08 -3.67
CA GLU A 295 12.96 2.23 -4.16
C GLU A 295 13.00 0.89 -3.42
N ASP A 296 12.95 0.90 -2.08
CA ASP A 296 12.99 -0.30 -1.25
C ASP A 296 11.77 -1.22 -1.50
N LEU A 297 10.59 -0.64 -1.76
CA LEU A 297 9.35 -1.41 -2.02
C LEU A 297 9.50 -2.26 -3.27
N TYR A 298 10.00 -1.63 -4.34
CA TYR A 298 10.18 -2.28 -5.64
C TYR A 298 11.48 -3.07 -5.73
N LEU A 299 12.45 -2.78 -4.87
CA LEU A 299 13.64 -3.61 -4.66
C LEU A 299 13.24 -5.00 -4.11
N LEU A 300 12.37 -5.04 -3.09
CA LEU A 300 11.80 -6.30 -2.59
C LEU A 300 11.04 -7.05 -3.69
N ALA A 301 10.27 -6.34 -4.52
CA ALA A 301 9.51 -6.92 -5.63
C ALA A 301 10.38 -7.52 -6.76
N ARG A 302 11.71 -7.32 -6.71
CA ARG A 302 12.69 -7.85 -7.68
C ARG A 302 13.56 -8.97 -7.09
N CYS A 303 13.30 -9.40 -5.86
CA CYS A 303 13.95 -10.55 -5.23
C CYS A 303 13.30 -11.87 -5.66
N ASP A 304 13.94 -13.00 -5.34
CA ASP A 304 13.41 -14.34 -5.63
C ASP A 304 12.48 -14.85 -4.51
N TYR A 305 12.69 -14.38 -3.28
CA TYR A 305 11.84 -14.57 -2.12
C TYR A 305 11.73 -13.27 -1.31
N ILE A 306 10.66 -13.10 -0.53
CA ILE A 306 10.53 -12.01 0.45
C ILE A 306 10.21 -12.59 1.81
N VAL A 307 10.81 -12.03 2.87
CA VAL A 307 10.46 -12.29 4.27
C VAL A 307 10.25 -10.97 5.01
N GLY A 308 9.28 -10.93 5.91
CA GLY A 308 9.08 -9.77 6.79
C GLY A 308 7.87 -9.90 7.70
N PRO A 309 7.58 -8.90 8.55
CA PRO A 309 6.40 -8.91 9.41
C PRO A 309 5.12 -8.78 8.59
N GLY A 310 3.99 -9.17 9.18
CA GLY A 310 2.63 -8.92 8.66
C GLY A 310 2.45 -7.45 8.23
N SER A 311 2.64 -7.18 6.95
CA SER A 311 2.69 -5.82 6.41
C SER A 311 2.15 -5.77 4.99
N THR A 312 1.37 -4.71 4.72
CA THR A 312 0.90 -4.39 3.37
C THR A 312 2.01 -3.92 2.45
N TYR A 313 3.16 -3.52 3.01
CA TYR A 313 4.33 -3.10 2.26
C TYR A 313 4.99 -4.28 1.54
N SER A 314 5.45 -5.29 2.30
CA SER A 314 6.02 -6.53 1.72
C SER A 314 4.98 -7.31 0.92
N GLY A 315 3.72 -7.30 1.36
CA GLY A 315 2.63 -7.92 0.62
C GLY A 315 2.34 -7.26 -0.74
N TRP A 316 2.41 -5.92 -0.83
CA TRP A 316 2.37 -5.23 -2.12
C TRP A 316 3.55 -5.61 -3.01
N ALA A 317 4.77 -5.63 -2.46
CA ALA A 317 5.97 -6.02 -3.21
C ALA A 317 5.83 -7.43 -3.80
N ALA A 318 5.36 -8.38 -3.00
CA ALA A 318 5.07 -9.76 -3.40
C ALA A 318 4.00 -9.84 -4.50
N PHE A 319 2.86 -9.16 -4.30
CA PHE A 319 1.80 -9.07 -5.30
C PHE A 319 2.30 -8.49 -6.63
N HIS A 320 3.06 -7.40 -6.56
CA HIS A 320 3.56 -6.69 -7.74
C HIS A 320 4.60 -7.51 -8.50
N GLY A 321 5.61 -8.02 -7.80
CA GLY A 321 6.71 -8.78 -8.38
C GLY A 321 6.38 -10.24 -8.69
N LYS A 322 5.21 -10.74 -8.27
CA LYS A 322 4.86 -12.17 -8.25
C LYS A 322 5.91 -12.98 -7.45
N VAL A 323 6.39 -12.41 -6.36
CA VAL A 323 7.45 -12.99 -5.53
C VAL A 323 6.83 -13.75 -4.35
N PRO A 324 7.25 -14.99 -4.06
CA PRO A 324 6.81 -15.71 -2.89
C PRO A 324 7.22 -14.98 -1.60
N LEU A 325 6.24 -14.76 -0.71
CA LEU A 325 6.40 -14.04 0.56
C LEU A 325 6.15 -14.98 1.74
N TYR A 326 7.01 -14.87 2.75
CA TYR A 326 6.82 -15.41 4.08
C TYR A 326 6.57 -14.28 5.08
N TRP A 327 5.43 -14.32 5.76
CA TRP A 327 5.16 -13.43 6.88
C TRP A 327 5.60 -14.06 8.19
N MET A 328 6.51 -13.38 8.89
CA MET A 328 6.90 -13.74 10.24
C MET A 328 5.71 -13.56 11.20
N THR A 329 5.61 -14.49 12.14
CA THR A 329 4.53 -14.67 13.13
C THR A 329 5.12 -14.89 14.53
N ALA A 330 4.27 -14.94 15.55
CA ALA A 330 4.72 -15.24 16.91
C ALA A 330 5.31 -16.65 17.08
N ARG A 331 5.09 -17.58 16.13
CA ARG A 331 5.67 -18.93 16.17
C ARG A 331 7.13 -18.97 15.73
N ASP A 332 7.58 -17.93 15.05
CA ASP A 332 8.94 -17.83 14.49
C ASP A 332 10.00 -17.46 15.53
N VAL A 333 9.66 -17.53 16.83
CA VAL A 333 10.65 -17.57 17.92
C VAL A 333 11.60 -18.75 17.75
N ASP A 334 11.11 -19.86 17.17
CA ASP A 334 11.96 -20.95 16.70
C ASP A 334 12.02 -20.96 15.16
N PRO A 335 13.12 -20.47 14.55
CA PRO A 335 13.29 -20.48 13.11
C PRO A 335 13.29 -21.88 12.48
N SER A 336 13.46 -22.96 13.27
CA SER A 336 13.49 -24.33 12.74
C SER A 336 12.17 -24.75 12.08
N ALA A 337 11.06 -24.16 12.51
CA ALA A 337 9.71 -24.42 12.00
C ALA A 337 9.48 -23.88 10.56
N ILE A 338 10.30 -22.93 10.10
CA ILE A 338 10.14 -22.30 8.80
C ILE A 338 10.48 -23.28 7.68
N SER A 339 9.65 -23.29 6.65
CA SER A 339 9.82 -24.08 5.42
C SER A 339 9.60 -23.25 4.15
N LEU A 340 10.24 -23.65 3.04
CA LEU A 340 10.01 -23.00 1.73
C LEU A 340 8.56 -23.20 1.23
N GLU A 341 7.87 -24.22 1.70
CA GLU A 341 6.46 -24.47 1.38
C GLU A 341 5.50 -23.45 1.97
N GLU A 342 5.95 -22.60 2.90
CA GLU A 342 5.11 -21.53 3.46
C GLU A 342 5.19 -20.23 2.68
N PHE A 343 6.16 -20.10 1.77
CA PHE A 343 6.25 -18.94 0.89
C PHE A 343 5.15 -19.00 -0.18
N ARG A 344 4.40 -17.91 -0.33
CA ARG A 344 3.28 -17.82 -1.27
C ARG A 344 3.27 -16.51 -2.04
N VAL A 345 2.84 -16.58 -3.30
CA VAL A 345 2.54 -15.38 -4.08
C VAL A 345 1.10 -14.98 -3.76
N PRO A 346 0.85 -13.76 -3.26
CA PRO A 346 -0.52 -13.33 -2.99
C PRO A 346 -1.31 -13.16 -4.30
N HIS A 347 -2.27 -14.05 -4.56
CA HIS A 347 -3.11 -14.02 -5.78
C HIS A 347 -4.42 -13.24 -5.60
N GLN A 348 -4.97 -13.25 -4.39
CA GLN A 348 -6.13 -12.47 -3.97
C GLN A 348 -5.66 -11.55 -2.85
N TRP A 349 -4.92 -10.50 -3.21
CA TRP A 349 -4.39 -9.59 -2.20
C TRP A 349 -5.54 -8.90 -1.46
N THR A 350 -5.84 -9.27 -0.21
CA THR A 350 -6.82 -8.56 0.66
C THR A 350 -6.16 -7.98 1.91
N GLY A 351 -4.93 -8.39 2.19
CA GLY A 351 -4.18 -8.14 3.40
C GLY A 351 -3.09 -9.21 3.54
N PHE A 352 -2.71 -9.57 4.75
CA PHE A 352 -1.66 -10.56 4.96
C PHE A 352 -2.25 -11.95 5.23
N GLU A 353 -1.51 -12.99 4.83
CA GLU A 353 -1.93 -14.39 4.95
C GLU A 353 -1.02 -15.13 5.93
N VAL A 354 -1.58 -15.86 6.88
CA VAL A 354 -0.80 -16.61 7.88
C VAL A 354 -1.31 -18.04 7.95
N ARG A 355 -0.41 -19.02 7.85
CA ARG A 355 -0.78 -20.43 8.06
C ARG A 355 -1.12 -20.63 9.53
N MET A 356 -2.29 -21.17 9.86
CA MET A 356 -2.72 -21.44 11.24
C MET A 356 -2.12 -22.76 11.76
N PRO A 357 -2.08 -23.00 13.08
CA PRO A 357 -1.56 -24.25 13.65
C PRO A 357 -2.27 -25.52 13.17
N ASP A 358 -3.55 -25.40 12.80
CA ASP A 358 -4.36 -26.48 12.23
C ASP A 358 -4.10 -26.71 10.73
N GLY A 359 -3.16 -25.97 10.14
CA GLY A 359 -2.82 -26.05 8.72
C GLY A 359 -3.71 -25.21 7.79
N SER A 360 -4.77 -24.58 8.30
CA SER A 360 -5.60 -23.63 7.54
C SER A 360 -4.86 -22.31 7.26
N TRP A 361 -5.44 -21.43 6.44
CA TRP A 361 -4.87 -20.11 6.18
C TRP A 361 -5.78 -19.01 6.72
N PHE A 362 -5.21 -18.14 7.54
CA PHE A 362 -5.80 -16.86 7.92
C PHE A 362 -5.50 -15.86 6.81
N ILE A 363 -6.54 -15.18 6.31
CA ILE A 363 -6.41 -14.11 5.32
C ILE A 363 -7.03 -12.85 5.95
N TYR A 364 -6.23 -11.80 6.13
CA TYR A 364 -6.67 -10.50 6.68
C TYR A 364 -7.19 -9.54 5.61
#